data_AF-A0AAW0TJ68-F1
#
_entry.id   AF-A0AAW0TJ68-F1
#
_cell.length_a   1.000
_cell.length_b   1.000
_cell.length_c   1.000
_cell.angle_alpha   90.00
_cell.angle_beta   90.00
_cell.angle_gamma   90.00
#
_symmetry.space_group_name_H-M   'P 1'
#
loop_
_entity.id
_entity.type
_entity.pdbx_description
1 polymer ?
#
loop_
_entity_poly.entity_id
_entity_poly.type
_entity_poly.pdbx_seq_one_letter_code
_entity_poly.pdbx_strand_id
1 'polypeptide(L)'
;MTSNNTNSSLLEIDDDIIRKQLLLQGEEDLELTSLFPSPSTNPKATTIKPKPGLCLKTREDGGGKVFVNVCTSDALPAPENITEEELIKILESEEPSDFRVPYVHRRAPQGEGQVWRRLCGL
;
A
#
# COMPACT_ATOMS: atom_id res chain seq x y z
N MET A 1 28.84 -36.91 -30.59
CA MET A 1 28.48 -35.52 -30.26
C MET A 1 27.65 -35.56 -28.99
N THR A 2 28.02 -34.71 -28.05
CA THR A 2 27.83 -34.80 -26.60
C THR A 2 26.48 -34.23 -26.11
N SER A 3 25.93 -34.91 -25.10
CA SER A 3 25.22 -34.37 -23.91
C SER A 3 24.01 -33.46 -24.09
N ASN A 4 22.82 -33.98 -23.77
CA ASN A 4 21.71 -33.16 -23.26
C ASN A 4 21.60 -33.37 -21.75
N ASN A 5 22.43 -32.64 -21.00
CA ASN A 5 22.29 -32.46 -19.57
C ASN A 5 21.34 -31.28 -19.33
N THR A 6 20.09 -31.57 -18.97
CA THR A 6 19.23 -30.61 -18.26
C THR A 6 18.86 -31.24 -16.93
N ASN A 7 19.81 -31.20 -16.00
CA ASN A 7 19.49 -31.18 -14.57
C ASN A 7 18.68 -29.90 -14.27
N SER A 8 17.41 -29.87 -14.67
CA SER A 8 16.43 -28.98 -14.06
C SER A 8 15.85 -29.74 -12.88
N SER A 9 16.49 -29.60 -11.72
CA SER A 9 15.85 -29.84 -10.44
C SER A 9 14.74 -28.79 -10.24
N LEU A 10 13.71 -28.87 -11.07
CA LEU A 10 12.43 -28.26 -10.85
C LEU A 10 11.64 -29.35 -10.13
N LEU A 11 11.49 -29.19 -8.82
CA LEU A 11 10.62 -30.06 -8.05
C LEU A 11 9.21 -29.82 -8.59
N GLU A 12 8.73 -30.74 -9.43
CA GLU A 12 7.30 -30.85 -9.72
C GLU A 12 6.62 -31.18 -8.39
N ILE A 13 6.15 -30.14 -7.72
CA ILE A 13 5.34 -30.28 -6.53
C ILE A 13 3.98 -30.76 -7.04
N ASP A 14 3.68 -32.04 -6.79
CA ASP A 14 2.39 -32.62 -7.16
C ASP A 14 1.24 -31.74 -6.65
N ASP A 15 0.33 -31.37 -7.55
CA ASP A 15 -0.89 -30.63 -7.22
C ASP A 15 -1.70 -31.31 -6.11
N ASP A 16 -1.58 -32.64 -5.99
CA ASP A 16 -2.23 -33.42 -4.94
C ASP A 16 -1.56 -33.27 -3.56
N ILE A 17 -0.27 -32.93 -3.50
CA ILE A 17 0.42 -32.56 -2.24
C ILE A 17 -0.03 -31.17 -1.82
N ILE A 18 -0.11 -30.23 -2.76
CA ILE A 18 -0.65 -28.89 -2.50
C ILE A 18 -2.08 -29.03 -1.99
N ARG A 19 -2.94 -29.79 -2.67
CA ARG A 19 -4.30 -30.04 -2.20
C ARG A 19 -4.32 -30.71 -0.82
N LYS A 20 -3.50 -31.71 -0.54
CA LYS A 20 -3.51 -32.39 0.77
C LYS A 20 -2.97 -31.53 1.93
N GLN A 21 -2.04 -30.60 1.69
CA GLN A 21 -1.52 -29.70 2.72
C GLN A 21 -2.27 -28.37 2.82
N LEU A 22 -2.89 -27.88 1.73
CA LEU A 22 -3.72 -26.67 1.75
C LEU A 22 -5.21 -26.94 2.03
N LEU A 23 -5.71 -28.15 1.79
CA LEU A 23 -7.02 -28.53 2.27
C LEU A 23 -6.86 -28.86 3.76
N LEU A 24 -7.33 -27.94 4.60
CA LEU A 24 -7.87 -28.28 5.92
C LEU A 24 -8.82 -29.46 5.68
N GLN A 25 -8.36 -30.66 6.05
CA GLN A 25 -9.13 -31.88 5.89
C GLN A 25 -10.46 -31.66 6.60
N GLY A 26 -11.52 -31.62 5.80
CA GLY A 26 -12.88 -31.40 6.27
C GLY A 26 -13.23 -32.47 7.28
N GLU A 27 -13.56 -31.99 8.47
CA GLU A 27 -14.53 -32.53 9.43
C GLU A 27 -14.35 -31.70 10.71
N GLU A 28 -14.88 -30.45 10.68
CA GLU A 28 -15.42 -29.65 11.80
C GLU A 28 -15.46 -28.15 11.44
N ASP A 29 -16.30 -27.83 10.46
CA ASP A 29 -16.50 -26.49 9.89
C ASP A 29 -17.25 -25.50 10.80
N LEU A 30 -17.40 -25.79 12.10
CA LEU A 30 -18.22 -24.94 12.99
C LEU A 30 -17.42 -23.84 13.67
N GLU A 31 -16.18 -24.11 14.08
CA GLU A 31 -15.36 -23.11 14.77
C GLU A 31 -14.69 -22.13 13.80
N LEU A 32 -14.21 -22.61 12.65
CA LEU A 32 -13.53 -21.77 11.66
C LEU A 32 -14.48 -20.76 10.99
N THR A 33 -15.75 -21.15 10.77
CA THR A 33 -16.78 -20.29 10.15
C THR A 33 -17.15 -19.10 11.02
N SER A 34 -16.90 -19.16 12.33
CA SER A 34 -17.10 -18.03 13.24
C SER A 34 -15.96 -17.00 13.19
N LEU A 35 -14.75 -17.42 12.76
CA LEU A 35 -13.58 -16.55 12.62
C LEU A 35 -13.60 -15.75 11.31
N PHE A 36 -14.28 -16.27 10.28
CA PHE A 36 -14.50 -15.56 9.04
C PHE A 36 -15.89 -14.91 9.05
N PRO A 37 -15.99 -13.58 9.25
CA PRO A 37 -17.27 -12.90 9.13
C PRO A 37 -17.85 -13.20 7.74
N SER A 38 -19.10 -13.67 7.72
CA SER A 38 -19.78 -14.07 6.48
C SER A 38 -19.59 -13.01 5.38
N PRO A 39 -19.51 -13.40 4.10
CA PRO A 39 -19.41 -12.45 2.98
C PRO A 39 -20.62 -11.50 2.85
N SER A 40 -21.63 -11.61 3.73
CA SER A 40 -22.77 -10.71 3.79
C SER A 40 -22.49 -9.39 4.54
N THR A 41 -21.43 -9.33 5.34
CA THR A 41 -20.89 -8.06 5.84
C THR A 41 -19.86 -7.54 4.85
N ASN A 42 -20.33 -6.91 3.77
CA ASN A 42 -19.47 -6.04 2.97
C ASN A 42 -18.71 -5.14 3.94
N PRO A 43 -17.36 -5.14 3.97
CA PRO A 43 -16.64 -4.18 4.78
C PRO A 43 -17.15 -2.81 4.34
N LYS A 44 -17.66 -2.03 5.31
CA LYS A 44 -18.26 -0.72 5.04
C LYS A 44 -17.15 0.21 4.55
N ALA A 45 -16.88 0.16 3.25
CA ALA A 45 -15.87 0.97 2.61
C ALA A 45 -16.38 2.42 2.58
N THR A 46 -15.84 3.25 3.46
CA THR A 46 -16.14 4.68 3.45
C THR A 46 -15.36 5.33 2.32
N THR A 47 -16.07 5.81 1.30
CA THR A 47 -15.45 6.63 0.25
C THR A 47 -15.13 8.00 0.82
N ILE A 48 -13.85 8.29 1.00
CA ILE A 48 -13.36 9.58 1.51
C ILE A 48 -12.92 10.44 0.33
N LYS A 49 -13.47 11.65 0.22
CA LYS A 49 -13.01 12.68 -0.73
C LYS A 49 -12.15 13.70 0.02
N PRO A 50 -10.82 13.74 -0.20
CA PRO A 50 -9.95 14.64 0.54
C PRO A 50 -10.16 16.10 0.10
N LYS A 51 -9.96 17.03 1.03
CA LYS A 51 -9.97 18.47 0.77
C LYS A 51 -8.66 18.88 0.09
N PRO A 52 -8.70 19.65 -1.02
CA PRO A 52 -7.49 20.08 -1.70
C PRO A 52 -6.64 20.98 -0.79
N GLY A 53 -5.32 20.77 -0.82
CA GLY A 53 -4.34 21.58 -0.09
C GLY A 53 -3.35 22.22 -1.05
N LEU A 54 -2.17 21.60 -1.19
CA LEU A 54 -1.05 22.11 -2.00
C LEU A 54 -0.64 21.15 -3.11
N CYS A 55 -0.06 21.70 -4.18
CA CYS A 55 0.40 20.98 -5.36
C CYS A 55 1.91 21.22 -5.52
N LEU A 56 2.71 20.18 -5.32
CA LEU A 56 4.17 20.22 -5.49
C LEU A 56 4.53 19.72 -6.87
N LYS A 57 5.42 20.45 -7.55
CA LYS A 57 5.99 20.03 -8.83
C LYS A 57 7.44 19.65 -8.62
N THR A 58 7.78 18.40 -8.93
CA THR A 58 9.14 17.88 -8.87
C THR A 58 9.49 17.18 -10.19
N ARG A 59 10.72 16.69 -10.27
CA ARG A 59 11.24 15.91 -11.40
C ARG A 59 11.74 14.57 -10.89
N GLU A 60 11.43 13.52 -11.62
CA GLU A 60 12.05 12.20 -11.42
C GLU A 60 13.47 12.21 -12.01
N ASP A 61 14.34 11.33 -11.52
CA ASP A 61 15.73 11.20 -12.01
C ASP A 61 15.81 10.95 -13.53
N GLY A 62 14.78 10.32 -14.11
CA GLY A 62 14.61 10.12 -15.55
C GLY A 62 14.13 11.36 -16.34
N GLY A 63 14.02 12.53 -15.70
CA GLY A 63 13.60 13.79 -16.33
C GLY A 63 12.09 14.00 -16.47
N GLY A 64 11.28 13.03 -16.03
CA GLY A 64 9.82 13.12 -15.98
C GLY A 64 9.34 14.19 -15.01
N LYS A 65 8.28 14.94 -15.37
CA LYS A 65 7.63 15.89 -14.45
C LYS A 65 6.65 15.12 -13.57
N VAL A 66 6.82 15.23 -12.25
CA VAL A 66 5.95 14.60 -11.25
C VAL A 66 5.21 15.69 -10.48
N PHE A 67 3.92 15.48 -10.25
CA PHE A 67 3.10 16.34 -9.43
C PHE A 67 2.62 15.57 -8.20
N VAL A 68 2.78 16.15 -7.02
CA VAL A 68 2.35 15.58 -5.74
C VAL A 68 1.29 16.50 -5.15
N ASN A 69 0.08 15.98 -5.02
CA ASN A 69 -1.01 16.69 -4.35
C ASN A 69 -1.03 16.30 -2.88
N VAL A 70 -0.80 17.26 -2.01
CA VAL A 70 -0.93 17.08 -0.57
C VAL A 70 -2.29 17.64 -0.18
N CYS A 71 -3.19 16.71 0.16
CA CYS A 71 -4.56 16.99 0.52
C CYS A 71 -4.78 16.61 2.00
N THR A 72 -5.83 17.14 2.62
CA THR A 72 -6.18 16.84 4.02
C THR A 72 -7.54 16.14 4.09
N SER A 73 -7.75 15.36 5.16
CA SER A 73 -9.03 14.68 5.39
C SER A 73 -9.23 14.48 6.87
N ASP A 74 -10.43 14.81 7.37
CA ASP A 74 -10.81 14.64 8.77
C ASP A 74 -11.04 13.15 9.13
N ALA A 75 -11.02 12.26 8.12
CA ALA A 75 -11.14 10.82 8.32
C ALA A 75 -9.82 10.13 8.71
N LEU A 76 -8.68 10.84 8.62
CA LEU A 76 -7.39 10.33 9.06
C LEU A 76 -7.11 10.79 10.49
N PRO A 77 -6.60 9.90 11.37
CA PRO A 77 -6.17 10.32 12.69
C PRO A 77 -5.03 11.32 12.58
N ALA A 78 -5.06 12.34 13.43
CA ALA A 78 -3.94 13.28 13.54
C ALA A 78 -2.70 12.56 14.11
N PRO A 79 -1.49 12.95 13.69
CA PRO A 79 -0.26 12.46 14.30
C PRO A 79 -0.14 12.95 15.76
N GLU A 80 0.84 12.40 16.47
CA GLU A 80 1.16 12.83 17.82
C GLU A 80 1.48 14.33 17.86
N ASN A 81 1.00 15.02 18.90
CA ASN A 81 1.26 16.43 19.09
C ASN A 81 2.62 16.60 19.78
N ILE A 82 3.63 16.90 18.98
CA ILE A 82 5.00 17.20 19.44
C ILE A 82 5.37 18.62 19.03
N THR A 83 6.33 19.22 19.72
CA THR A 83 6.83 20.55 19.33
C THR A 83 7.85 20.47 18.18
N GLU A 84 8.15 21.60 17.56
CA GLU A 84 9.15 21.67 16.49
C GLU A 84 10.54 21.26 16.98
N GLU A 85 10.92 21.66 18.20
CA GLU A 85 12.22 21.33 18.78
C GLU A 85 12.33 19.83 19.10
N GLU A 86 11.24 19.20 19.52
CA GLU A 86 11.19 17.76 19.75
C GLU A 86 11.29 16.98 18.44
N LEU A 87 10.59 17.45 17.40
CA LEU A 87 10.68 16.84 16.06
C LEU A 87 12.11 16.88 15.51
N ILE A 88 12.81 18.01 15.66
CA ILE A 88 14.21 18.14 15.22
C ILE A 88 15.10 17.13 15.96
N LYS A 89 14.95 17.01 17.28
CA LYS A 89 15.73 16.03 18.07
C LYS A 89 15.48 14.59 17.62
N ILE A 90 14.24 14.23 17.27
CA ILE A 90 13.91 12.89 16.76
C ILE A 90 14.56 12.67 15.39
N LEU A 91 14.51 13.66 14.49
CA LEU A 91 15.10 13.57 13.17
C LEU A 91 16.64 13.46 13.19
N GLU A 92 17.29 14.05 14.19
CA GLU A 92 18.75 13.96 14.41
C GLU A 92 19.17 12.73 15.22
N SER A 93 18.22 11.99 15.78
CA SER A 93 18.48 10.79 16.57
C SER A 93 18.87 9.59 15.70
N GLU A 94 19.36 8.53 16.36
CA GLU A 94 19.70 7.27 15.69
C GLU A 94 18.46 6.53 15.15
N GLU A 95 17.26 6.86 15.66
CA GLU A 95 15.98 6.22 15.32
C GLU A 95 14.94 7.25 14.83
N PRO A 96 15.08 7.83 13.62
CA PRO A 96 14.14 8.83 13.08
C PRO A 96 12.75 8.24 12.74
N SER A 97 12.56 6.94 12.92
CA SER A 97 11.31 6.21 12.63
C SER A 97 10.29 6.26 13.77
N ASP A 98 10.66 6.84 14.91
CA ASP A 98 9.81 6.94 16.09
C ASP A 98 8.61 7.86 15.86
N PHE A 99 8.80 8.94 15.08
CA PHE A 99 7.69 9.82 14.71
C PHE A 99 6.98 9.31 13.45
N ARG A 100 5.66 9.07 13.57
CA ARG A 100 4.84 8.54 12.48
C ARG A 100 3.74 9.52 12.08
N VAL A 101 3.67 9.78 10.77
CA VAL A 101 2.59 10.57 10.17
C VAL A 101 1.66 9.66 9.35
N PRO A 102 0.40 9.47 9.77
CA PRO A 102 -0.58 8.75 8.98
C PRO A 102 -0.86 9.48 7.65
N TYR A 103 -0.69 8.81 6.52
CA TYR A 103 -1.05 9.35 5.21
C TYR A 103 -1.60 8.25 4.30
N VAL A 104 -2.33 8.68 3.27
CA VAL A 104 -2.85 7.77 2.23
C VAL A 104 -2.12 8.06 0.92
N HIS A 105 -1.46 7.03 0.38
CA HIS A 105 -0.89 7.10 -0.95
C HIS A 105 -1.91 6.60 -1.98
N ARG A 106 -2.25 7.44 -2.95
CA ARG A 106 -3.00 7.02 -4.13
C ARG A 106 -2.30 7.52 -5.39
N ARG A 107 -1.91 6.59 -6.26
CA ARG A 107 -1.39 6.93 -7.59
C ARG A 107 -2.55 7.42 -8.47
N ALA A 108 -2.37 8.57 -9.12
CA ALA A 108 -3.33 9.05 -10.10
C ALA A 108 -3.38 8.10 -11.32
N PRO A 109 -4.56 7.86 -11.91
CA PRO A 109 -4.66 7.06 -13.13
C PRO A 109 -3.88 7.72 -14.28
N GLN A 110 -3.25 6.88 -15.12
CA GLN A 110 -2.48 7.38 -16.26
C GLN A 110 -3.41 8.13 -17.23
N GLY A 111 -3.10 9.40 -17.54
CA GLY A 111 -3.86 10.23 -18.49
C GLY A 111 -4.33 11.58 -17.97
N GLU A 112 -4.40 11.79 -16.65
CA GLU A 112 -4.87 13.07 -16.08
C GLU A 112 -3.78 14.16 -15.99
N GLY A 113 -2.54 13.87 -16.41
CA GLY A 113 -1.40 14.79 -16.26
C GLY A 113 -1.59 16.18 -16.91
N GLN A 114 -2.55 16.34 -17.84
CA GLN A 114 -2.95 17.65 -18.39
C GLN A 114 -4.02 18.37 -17.56
N VAL A 115 -4.93 17.64 -16.92
CA VAL A 115 -5.98 18.19 -16.04
C VAL A 115 -5.33 18.84 -14.82
N TRP A 116 -4.29 18.20 -14.27
CA TRP A 116 -3.54 18.70 -13.12
C TRP A 116 -2.70 19.95 -13.43
N ARG A 117 -2.22 20.11 -14.66
CA ARG A 117 -1.55 21.36 -15.10
C ARG A 117 -2.50 22.55 -15.03
N ARG A 118 -3.74 22.37 -15.53
CA ARG A 118 -4.79 23.39 -15.45
C ARG A 118 -5.21 23.73 -14.01
N LEU A 119 -5.34 22.73 -13.14
CA LEU A 119 -5.73 22.94 -11.74
C LEU A 119 -4.66 23.64 -10.90
N CYS A 120 -3.37 23.37 -11.16
CA CYS A 120 -2.25 24.03 -10.50
C CYS A 120 -1.76 25.29 -11.23
N GLY A 121 -2.50 25.79 -12.24
CA GLY A 121 -2.20 27.06 -12.93
C GLY A 121 -0.92 27.08 -13.78
N LEU A 122 -0.57 25.95 -14.43
CA LEU A 122 0.60 25.79 -15.32
C LEU A 122 0.22 25.48 -16.77
#